data_AF-A0A2A5SDX5-F1
#
_entry.id   AF-A0A2A5SDX5-F1
#
_cell.length_a   1.000
_cell.length_b   1.000
_cell.length_c   1.000
_cell.angle_alpha   90.00
_cell.angle_beta   90.00
_cell.angle_gamma   90.00
#
_symmetry.space_group_name_H-M   'P 1'
#
loop_
_entity.id
_entity.type
_entity.pdbx_description
1 polymer ?
#
loop_
_entity_poly.entity_id
_entity_poly.type
_entity_poly.pdbx_seq_one_letter_code
_entity_poly.pdbx_strand_id
1 'polypeptide(L)'
;MIKTFDLNKNQTWTYRDKDGDYNKIQVKNGEIAVVESNCKDQIDVQRGYISKTGETIVCLPHNLVIEVMSGQKDEQVDYKV
;
A
#
# COMPACT_ATOMS: atom_id res chain seq x y z
N MET A 1 -2.68 11.19 -1.21
CA MET A 1 -2.40 10.20 -0.15
C MET A 1 -3.71 9.81 0.52
N ILE A 2 -4.05 8.52 0.60
CA ILE A 2 -5.35 8.06 1.15
C ILE A 2 -5.28 7.48 2.57
N LYS A 3 -4.10 6.95 2.96
CA LYS A 3 -3.85 6.38 4.29
C LYS A 3 -2.36 6.31 4.58
N THR A 4 -2.00 6.46 5.85
CA THR A 4 -0.63 6.26 6.36
C THR A 4 -0.65 5.17 7.42
N PHE A 5 0.37 4.33 7.44
CA PHE A 5 0.52 3.23 8.39
C PHE A 5 1.77 3.44 9.26
N ASP A 6 1.65 3.17 10.56
CA ASP A 6 2.79 3.01 11.45
C ASP A 6 3.22 1.54 11.40
N LEU A 7 4.42 1.26 10.88
CA LEU A 7 4.94 -0.11 10.74
C LEU A 7 5.14 -0.81 12.09
N ASN A 8 5.21 -0.07 13.20
CA ASN A 8 5.29 -0.64 14.54
C ASN A 8 3.93 -1.14 15.06
N LYS A 9 2.84 -0.93 14.32
CA LYS A 9 1.49 -1.32 14.72
C LYS A 9 0.91 -2.32 13.73
N ASN A 10 0.87 -3.58 14.16
CA ASN A 10 0.21 -4.65 13.42
C ASN A 10 -1.25 -4.28 13.16
N GLN A 11 -1.66 -4.28 11.90
CA GLN A 11 -3.02 -3.94 11.50
C GLN A 11 -3.33 -4.49 10.12
N THR A 12 -4.62 -4.55 9.79
CA THR A 12 -5.09 -4.91 8.45
C THR A 12 -6.15 -3.92 8.03
N TRP A 13 -6.08 -3.49 6.78
CA TRP A 13 -7.02 -2.55 6.20
C TRP A 13 -7.27 -2.90 4.74
N THR A 14 -8.53 -2.84 4.31
CA THR A 14 -8.89 -3.08 2.92
C THR A 14 -9.23 -1.75 2.27
N TYR A 15 -8.47 -1.39 1.24
CA TYR A 15 -8.88 -0.38 0.28
C TYR A 15 -9.98 -0.98 -0.61
N ARG A 16 -11.07 -0.23 -0.84
CA ARG A 16 -12.16 -0.60 -1.75
C ARG A 16 -12.52 0.61 -2.59
N ASP A 17 -12.51 0.45 -3.91
CA ASP A 17 -13.03 1.46 -4.83
C ASP A 17 -14.52 1.20 -5.14
N LYS A 18 -15.19 2.20 -5.74
CA LYS A 18 -16.62 2.16 -6.08
C LYS A 18 -16.97 1.06 -7.07
N ASP A 19 -16.04 0.74 -7.97
CA ASP A 19 -16.24 -0.24 -9.03
C ASP A 19 -16.00 -1.70 -8.55
N GLY A 20 -15.66 -1.88 -7.26
CA GLY A 20 -15.52 -3.19 -6.63
C GLY A 20 -14.07 -3.67 -6.48
N ASP A 21 -13.11 -2.95 -7.06
CA ASP A 21 -11.67 -3.19 -6.88
C ASP A 21 -11.27 -3.09 -5.42
N TYR A 22 -10.42 -4.01 -4.97
CA TYR A 22 -9.91 -4.02 -3.61
C TYR A 22 -8.47 -4.52 -3.49
N ASN A 23 -7.79 -4.00 -2.47
CA ASN A 23 -6.49 -4.48 -2.01
C ASN A 23 -6.53 -4.54 -0.47
N LYS A 24 -6.29 -5.72 0.08
CA LYS A 24 -6.16 -5.95 1.52
C LYS A 24 -4.71 -5.79 1.91
N ILE A 25 -4.44 -4.77 2.69
CA ILE A 25 -3.11 -4.36 3.12
C ILE A 25 -2.92 -4.83 4.56
N GLN A 26 -1.79 -5.46 4.83
CA GLN A 26 -1.41 -5.91 6.16
C GLN A 26 -0.07 -5.31 6.57
N VAL A 27 -0.05 -4.72 7.76
CA VAL A 27 1.18 -4.40 8.48
C VAL A 27 1.38 -5.48 9.53
N LYS A 28 2.55 -6.11 9.52
CA LYS A 28 2.90 -7.16 10.47
C LYS A 28 4.41 -7.14 10.73
N ASN A 29 4.80 -7.12 12.00
CA ASN A 29 6.19 -7.25 12.45
C ASN A 29 7.16 -6.22 11.82
N GLY A 30 6.72 -4.97 11.65
CA GLY A 30 7.56 -3.92 11.05
C GLY A 30 7.55 -3.88 9.53
N GLU A 31 6.73 -4.71 8.87
CA GLU A 31 6.67 -4.81 7.41
C GLU A 31 5.25 -4.58 6.91
N ILE A 32 5.10 -4.21 5.63
CA ILE A 32 3.81 -3.99 4.96
C ILE A 32 3.73 -4.78 3.66
N ALA A 33 2.55 -5.34 3.37
CA ALA A 33 2.26 -6.05 2.13
C ALA A 33 0.81 -5.83 1.68
N VAL A 34 0.53 -6.04 0.40
CA VAL A 34 -0.81 -6.43 -0.05
C VAL A 34 -0.88 -7.96 0.08
N VAL A 35 -1.84 -8.46 0.86
CA VAL A 35 -1.98 -9.91 1.14
C VAL A 35 -3.09 -10.57 0.32
N GLU A 36 -3.97 -9.76 -0.28
CA GLU A 36 -5.12 -10.22 -1.07
C GLU A 36 -5.60 -9.04 -1.94
N SER A 37 -5.89 -9.28 -3.21
CA SER A 37 -6.51 -8.30 -4.12
C SER A 37 -7.30 -9.03 -5.20
N ASN A 38 -8.26 -8.37 -5.83
CA ASN A 38 -8.95 -8.90 -7.03
C ASN A 38 -8.34 -8.43 -8.35
N CYS A 39 -7.14 -7.83 -8.34
CA CYS A 39 -6.49 -7.40 -9.58
C CYS A 39 -6.09 -8.63 -10.41
N LYS A 40 -6.12 -8.53 -11.73
CA LYS A 40 -5.81 -9.68 -12.59
C LYS A 40 -4.36 -10.14 -12.47
N ASP A 41 -3.44 -9.21 -12.26
CA ASP A 41 -2.00 -9.46 -12.38
C ASP A 41 -1.39 -10.03 -11.10
N GLN A 42 -1.98 -9.73 -9.94
CA GLN A 42 -1.52 -10.17 -8.61
C GLN A 42 -0.05 -9.84 -8.30
N ILE A 43 0.57 -8.92 -9.03
CA ILE A 43 1.99 -8.52 -8.85
C ILE A 43 2.21 -7.87 -7.49
N ASP A 44 1.24 -7.08 -7.03
CA ASP A 44 1.23 -6.45 -5.70
C ASP A 44 1.21 -7.46 -4.56
N VAL A 45 0.46 -8.56 -4.72
CA VAL A 45 0.44 -9.68 -3.77
C VAL A 45 1.76 -10.47 -3.82
N GLN A 46 2.25 -10.77 -5.02
CA GLN A 46 3.52 -11.49 -5.22
C GLN A 46 4.75 -10.72 -4.72
N ARG A 47 4.69 -9.38 -4.74
CA ARG A 47 5.76 -8.51 -4.24
C ARG A 47 6.09 -8.78 -2.77
N GLY A 48 5.11 -9.26 -1.99
CA GLY A 48 5.28 -9.64 -0.60
C GLY A 48 5.56 -8.45 0.33
N TYR A 49 6.12 -8.77 1.49
CA TYR A 49 6.41 -7.80 2.54
C TYR A 49 7.61 -6.92 2.18
N ILE A 50 7.47 -5.62 2.47
CA ILE A 50 8.52 -4.60 2.35
C ILE A 50 8.65 -3.81 3.65
N SER A 51 9.83 -3.26 3.91
CA SER A 51 10.09 -2.51 5.15
C SER A 51 11.16 -1.42 5.04
N LYS A 52 11.91 -1.38 3.94
CA LYS A 52 12.98 -0.40 3.76
C LYS A 52 12.44 0.85 3.07
N THR A 53 12.89 2.02 3.52
CA THR A 53 12.57 3.29 2.88
C THR A 53 12.89 3.27 1.38
N GLY A 54 11.96 3.74 0.56
CA GLY A 54 12.04 3.74 -0.90
C GLY A 54 11.55 2.45 -1.56
N GLU A 55 11.26 1.39 -0.80
CA GLU A 55 10.55 0.23 -1.36
C GLU A 55 9.09 0.57 -1.66
N THR A 56 8.59 0.02 -2.76
CA THR A 56 7.21 0.24 -3.22
C THR A 56 6.49 -1.07 -3.54
N ILE A 57 5.17 -1.07 -3.32
CA ILE A 57 4.22 -2.02 -3.90
C ILE A 57 3.32 -1.24 -4.84
N VAL A 58 3.16 -1.71 -6.07
CA VAL A 58 2.36 -1.05 -7.11
C VAL A 58 1.33 -2.03 -7.65
N CYS A 59 0.06 -1.64 -7.60
CA CYS A 59 -1.04 -2.31 -8.30
C CYS A 59 -1.51 -1.38 -9.42
N LEU A 60 -0.95 -1.54 -10.62
CA LEU A 60 -1.31 -0.71 -11.78
C LEU A 60 -2.80 -0.81 -12.14
N PRO A 61 -3.44 -2.00 -12.19
CA PRO A 61 -4.85 -2.08 -12.55
C PRO A 61 -5.78 -1.29 -11.61
N HIS A 62 -5.45 -1.23 -10.32
CA HIS A 62 -6.25 -0.50 -9.31
C HIS A 62 -5.69 0.90 -9.01
N ASN A 63 -4.71 1.39 -9.77
CA ASN A 63 -4.03 2.68 -9.57
C ASN A 63 -3.55 2.91 -8.12
N LEU A 64 -3.06 1.87 -7.46
CA LEU A 64 -2.66 1.90 -6.05
C LEU A 64 -1.14 1.79 -5.91
N VAL A 65 -0.56 2.67 -5.10
CA VAL A 65 0.87 2.66 -4.74
C VAL A 65 1.00 2.71 -3.22
N ILE A 66 1.84 1.83 -2.68
CA ILE A 66 2.31 1.86 -1.29
C ILE A 66 3.80 2.13 -1.34
N GLU A 67 4.26 3.10 -0.58
CA GLU A 67 5.67 3.45 -0.45
C GLU A 67 6.04 3.47 1.03
N VAL A 68 7.20 2.89 1.35
CA VAL A 68 7.77 3.01 2.70
C VAL A 68 8.60 4.28 2.75
N MET A 69 8.19 5.22 3.61
CA MET A 69 8.86 6.51 3.78
C MET A 69 9.59 6.56 5.13
N SER A 70 10.68 7.32 5.22
CA SER A 70 11.26 7.70 6.51
C SER A 70 10.28 8.59 7.28
N GLY A 71 10.33 8.61 8.62
CA GLY A 71 9.32 9.21 9.51
C GLY A 71 9.12 10.73 9.47
N GLN A 72 9.27 11.39 8.31
CA GLN A 72 8.76 12.72 8.08
C GLN A 72 7.35 12.60 7.50
N LYS A 73 6.38 13.22 8.18
CA LYS A 73 5.04 13.46 7.62
C LYS A 73 5.21 14.42 6.45
N ASP A 74 5.45 13.92 5.25
CA ASP A 74 5.45 14.78 4.08
C ASP A 74 4.01 15.22 3.79
N GLU A 75 3.83 16.53 3.93
CA GLU A 75 2.65 17.28 3.52
C GLU A 75 2.32 16.97 2.06
N GLN A 76 1.02 16.94 1.78
CA GLN A 76 0.45 16.63 0.48
C GLN A 76 1.14 17.41 -0.65
N VAL A 77 1.90 16.72 -1.49
CA VAL A 77 2.29 17.24 -2.81
C VAL A 77 1.18 16.84 -3.78
N ASP A 78 0.25 17.77 -4.01
CA ASP A 78 -0.76 17.65 -5.05
C ASP A 78 -0.08 17.62 -6.42
N TYR A 79 -0.13 16.48 -7.11
CA TYR A 79 0.10 16.44 -8.54
C TYR A 79 -1.13 17.06 -9.21
N LYS A 80 -1.03 18.35 -9.56
CA LYS A 80 -1.94 18.95 -10.53
C LYS A 80 -1.50 18.52 -11.92
N VAL A 81 -2.31 17.68 -12.57
CA VAL A 81 -2.30 17.48 -14.03
C VAL A 81 -3.18 18.55 -14.66
#